data_AF-A0A6L7LI20-F1
#
_entry.id   AF-A0A6L7LI20-F1
#
_cell.length_a   1.000
_cell.length_b   1.000
_cell.length_c   1.000
_cell.angle_alpha   90.00
_cell.angle_beta   90.00
_cell.angle_gamma   90.00
#
_symmetry.space_group_name_H-M   'P 1'
#
loop_
_entity.id
_entity.type
_entity.pdbx_description
1 polymer ?
#
loop_
_entity_poly.entity_id
_entity_poly.type
_entity_poly.pdbx_seq_one_letter_code
_entity_poly.pdbx_strand_id
1 'polypeptide(L)'
;MKDIPVFFETFHVGDLEIGKRGHPSFRYDSRWQESPHSFPVSTTMPLERDLFGPDIVHPWIANLLPEERQLEAIARSLGVSRGDSLGILERIGGDVAGALSFGSPVPRQEWEYVPLTEFYGEPDPGKALHRHFDDLRRRPFLVGADGVRLSLAGGQKKSVLAVIGPDGRPRPGLCEDGDRIAVPTGGAPSTLIVKPDNPSFLSGIVENEAYCLSLADAIGIEAAETGTLRAEDRTALAVVRYDRVFAQYGTVRRLHQEDFAQALGVFPEQKYERSRFPGPSLSDILGVGGKAWSVARNVPASLPARERDRILDQVIYNVLVANTDAHAKNYALLLDARQPRLSPLYDVSCVLPWDHIDQNFAQKIAGKKRKPGDIAPRHWETIARDAGFNAHHVRERVEEMVDGIFRKGPEVASKVAAMPGVYPGDVGMVHDKVQDNALRILGRFPRSGRSTPERPAGDERTPFEPSHVEDPADSSGITVTSAQE
;
A
#
# COMPACT_ATOMS: atom_id res chain seq x y z
N MET A 1 -26.60 20.98 -12.54
CA MET A 1 -25.56 20.24 -11.80
C MET A 1 -24.63 21.28 -11.22
N LYS A 2 -24.31 21.18 -9.94
CA LYS A 2 -23.44 22.14 -9.25
C LYS A 2 -22.00 21.63 -9.39
N ASP A 3 -21.07 22.54 -9.62
CA ASP A 3 -19.65 22.20 -9.63
C ASP A 3 -19.21 21.73 -8.24
N ILE A 4 -18.22 20.84 -8.19
CA ILE A 4 -17.72 20.27 -6.95
C ILE A 4 -16.38 20.95 -6.62
N PRO A 5 -16.33 21.82 -5.59
CA PRO A 5 -15.10 22.48 -5.21
C PRO A 5 -14.10 21.48 -4.61
N VAL A 6 -12.82 21.73 -4.85
CA VAL A 6 -11.68 20.95 -4.36
C VAL A 6 -10.86 21.83 -3.43
N PHE A 7 -10.49 21.30 -2.27
CA PHE A 7 -9.77 22.02 -1.24
C PHE A 7 -8.50 21.31 -0.83
N PHE A 8 -7.49 22.09 -0.46
CA PHE A 8 -6.35 21.65 0.34
C PHE A 8 -6.50 22.26 1.73
N GLU A 9 -6.76 21.41 2.73
CA GLU A 9 -7.24 21.86 4.06
C GLU A 9 -8.50 22.72 3.91
N THR A 10 -8.41 24.04 4.11
CA THR A 10 -9.49 25.01 3.91
C THR A 10 -9.27 25.91 2.70
N PHE A 11 -8.13 25.79 2.00
CA PHE A 11 -7.81 26.61 0.85
C PHE A 11 -8.49 26.05 -0.41
N HIS A 12 -9.20 26.91 -1.14
CA HIS A 12 -9.85 26.53 -2.39
C HIS A 12 -8.81 26.33 -3.51
N VAL A 13 -8.70 25.10 -4.00
CA VAL A 13 -7.72 24.70 -5.03
C VAL A 13 -8.30 24.89 -6.43
N GLY A 14 -9.59 24.65 -6.61
CA GLY A 14 -10.27 24.72 -7.90
C GLY A 14 -11.59 23.94 -7.91
N ASP A 15 -12.26 23.92 -9.06
CA ASP A 15 -13.58 23.36 -9.23
C ASP A 15 -13.58 22.19 -10.23
N LEU A 16 -14.25 21.10 -9.87
CA LEU A 16 -14.68 20.07 -10.80
C LEU A 16 -15.99 20.52 -11.46
N GLU A 17 -15.87 21.03 -12.68
CA GLU A 17 -16.98 21.57 -13.47
C GLU A 17 -17.70 20.44 -14.21
N ILE A 18 -19.04 20.37 -14.09
CA ILE A 18 -19.83 19.36 -14.79
C ILE A 18 -20.43 19.97 -16.06
N GLY A 19 -19.80 19.70 -17.21
CA GLY A 19 -20.28 20.17 -18.50
C GLY A 19 -21.68 19.65 -18.86
N LYS A 20 -22.34 20.26 -19.86
CA LYS A 20 -23.72 19.94 -20.29
C LYS A 20 -23.96 18.46 -20.65
N ARG A 21 -22.91 17.69 -20.94
CA ARG A 21 -22.94 16.26 -21.28
C ARG A 21 -22.51 15.34 -20.12
N GLY A 22 -22.32 15.87 -18.92
CA GLY A 22 -21.89 15.10 -17.74
C GLY A 22 -20.41 14.76 -17.69
N HIS A 23 -19.59 15.31 -18.59
CA HIS A 23 -18.15 15.10 -18.59
C HIS A 23 -17.47 16.12 -17.66
N PRO A 24 -16.79 15.69 -16.57
CA PRO A 24 -16.03 16.60 -15.72
C PRO A 24 -14.86 17.27 -16.43
N SER A 25 -14.69 18.56 -16.18
CA SER A 25 -13.43 19.29 -16.33
C SER A 25 -12.95 19.76 -14.97
N PHE A 26 -11.69 20.14 -14.87
CA PHE A 26 -11.13 20.71 -13.65
C PHE A 26 -10.55 22.10 -13.96
N ARG A 27 -10.96 23.10 -13.18
CA ARG A 27 -10.44 24.46 -13.26
C ARG A 27 -9.73 24.83 -11.97
N TYR A 28 -8.48 25.29 -12.07
CA TYR A 28 -7.75 25.83 -10.93
C TYR A 28 -8.30 27.19 -10.47
N ASP A 29 -8.27 27.43 -9.16
CA ASP A 29 -8.39 28.78 -8.60
C ASP A 29 -7.07 29.53 -8.80
N SER A 30 -7.14 30.73 -9.38
CA SER A 30 -5.96 31.59 -9.60
C SER A 30 -5.13 31.84 -8.33
N ARG A 31 -5.78 31.95 -7.16
CA ARG A 31 -5.08 32.17 -5.88
C ARG A 31 -4.30 30.93 -5.45
N TRP A 32 -4.74 29.73 -5.86
CA TRP A 32 -3.95 28.53 -5.66
C TRP A 32 -2.73 28.56 -6.57
N GLN A 33 -2.90 28.84 -7.87
CA GLN A 33 -1.77 28.88 -8.82
C GLN A 33 -0.69 29.90 -8.42
N GLU A 34 -1.10 31.04 -7.87
CA GLU A 34 -0.18 32.11 -7.42
C GLU A 34 0.43 31.84 -6.04
N SER A 35 -0.06 30.84 -5.30
CA SER A 35 0.43 30.55 -3.96
C SER A 35 1.84 29.95 -4.00
N PRO A 36 2.78 30.40 -3.15
CA PRO A 36 4.12 29.81 -3.04
C PRO A 36 4.10 28.39 -2.42
N HIS A 37 2.94 27.95 -1.92
CA HIS A 37 2.73 26.62 -1.36
C HIS A 37 1.89 25.73 -2.27
N SER A 38 1.61 26.18 -3.49
CA SER A 38 0.84 25.45 -4.48
C SER A 38 1.54 24.20 -4.96
N PHE A 39 0.75 23.23 -5.37
CA PHE A 39 1.19 22.02 -6.03
C PHE A 39 0.16 21.62 -7.08
N PRO A 40 0.57 20.92 -8.16
CA PRO A 40 -0.38 20.38 -9.13
C PRO A 40 -1.22 19.28 -8.47
N VAL A 41 -2.51 19.17 -8.82
CA VAL A 41 -3.42 18.13 -8.29
C VAL A 41 -3.18 16.77 -8.94
N SER A 42 -2.41 16.77 -10.02
CA SER A 42 -1.83 15.62 -10.69
C SER A 42 -0.70 16.11 -11.58
N THR A 43 0.33 15.31 -11.83
CA THR A 43 1.30 15.61 -12.89
C THR A 43 0.63 15.73 -14.27
N THR A 44 -0.55 15.15 -14.47
CA THR A 44 -1.32 15.34 -15.71
C THR A 44 -2.05 16.69 -15.78
N MET A 45 -2.10 17.44 -14.67
CA MET A 45 -2.75 18.74 -14.52
C MET A 45 -1.77 19.77 -13.94
N PRO A 46 -0.76 20.21 -14.71
CA PRO A 46 0.27 21.14 -14.25
C PRO A 46 -0.29 22.57 -14.00
N LEU A 47 0.31 23.31 -13.07
CA LEU A 47 -0.22 24.60 -12.59
C LEU A 47 -0.21 25.72 -13.65
N GLU A 48 0.57 25.59 -14.73
CA GLU A 48 0.71 26.58 -15.80
C GLU A 48 -0.54 26.72 -16.67
N ARG A 49 -1.52 25.81 -16.52
CA ARG A 49 -2.79 25.85 -17.21
C ARG A 49 -3.93 25.91 -16.21
N ASP A 50 -4.97 26.66 -16.55
CA ASP A 50 -6.13 26.88 -15.69
C ASP A 50 -7.20 25.79 -15.85
N LEU A 51 -7.41 25.25 -17.06
CA LEU A 51 -8.49 24.31 -17.38
C LEU A 51 -8.00 23.00 -17.99
N PHE A 52 -8.53 21.90 -17.46
CA PHE A 52 -8.30 20.53 -17.91
C PHE A 52 -9.59 19.85 -18.32
N GLY A 53 -9.57 19.24 -19.51
CA GLY A 53 -10.72 18.56 -20.09
C GLY A 53 -10.92 17.14 -19.56
N PRO A 54 -12.03 16.50 -19.95
CA PRO A 54 -12.46 15.21 -19.40
C PRO A 54 -11.49 14.06 -19.62
N ASP A 55 -10.75 14.04 -20.73
CA ASP A 55 -9.80 12.96 -21.03
C ASP A 55 -8.67 12.84 -19.98
N ILE A 56 -8.36 13.93 -19.28
CA ILE A 56 -7.37 13.97 -18.20
C ILE A 56 -8.06 13.77 -16.85
N VAL A 57 -9.19 14.44 -16.64
CA VAL A 57 -9.87 14.51 -15.35
C VAL A 57 -10.58 13.19 -14.99
N HIS A 58 -11.11 12.46 -15.97
CA HIS A 58 -11.80 11.18 -15.73
C HIS A 58 -10.90 10.11 -15.10
N PRO A 59 -9.74 9.76 -15.70
CA PRO A 59 -8.81 8.81 -15.07
C PRO A 59 -8.37 9.25 -13.68
N TRP A 60 -8.12 10.54 -13.48
CA TRP A 60 -7.67 11.08 -12.20
C TRP A 60 -8.69 10.85 -11.08
N ILE A 61 -9.96 11.23 -11.30
CA ILE A 61 -11.05 11.01 -10.34
C ILE A 61 -11.26 9.52 -10.07
N ALA A 62 -11.29 8.70 -11.14
CA ALA A 62 -11.55 7.27 -11.01
C ALA A 62 -10.50 6.57 -10.12
N ASN A 63 -9.24 7.02 -10.15
CA ASN A 63 -8.16 6.45 -9.35
C ASN A 63 -8.16 6.89 -7.87
N LEU A 64 -8.92 7.92 -7.49
CA LEU A 64 -9.08 8.35 -6.09
C LEU A 64 -10.10 7.51 -5.31
N LEU A 65 -10.92 6.73 -6.05
CA LEU A 65 -11.97 5.91 -5.47
C LEU A 65 -11.46 4.52 -5.10
N PRO A 66 -12.13 3.85 -4.14
CA PRO A 66 -11.92 2.42 -3.90
C PRO A 66 -12.20 1.60 -5.15
N GLU A 67 -11.64 0.40 -5.22
CA GLU A 67 -11.78 -0.47 -6.40
C GLU A 67 -12.80 -1.61 -6.19
N GLU A 68 -13.22 -2.20 -7.31
CA GLU A 68 -13.96 -3.47 -7.36
C GLU A 68 -15.17 -3.53 -6.40
N ARG A 69 -15.20 -4.53 -5.52
CA ARG A 69 -16.32 -4.81 -4.61
C ARG A 69 -16.53 -3.71 -3.58
N GLN A 70 -15.48 -2.98 -3.20
CA GLN A 70 -15.61 -1.88 -2.25
C GLN A 70 -16.38 -0.72 -2.87
N LEU A 71 -16.08 -0.37 -4.12
CA LEU A 71 -16.80 0.67 -4.85
C LEU A 71 -18.27 0.31 -5.03
N GLU A 72 -18.57 -0.94 -5.35
CA GLU A 72 -19.95 -1.42 -5.49
C GLU A 72 -20.74 -1.30 -4.19
N ALA A 73 -20.13 -1.69 -3.06
CA ALA A 73 -20.76 -1.59 -1.75
C ALA A 73 -20.98 -0.12 -1.35
N ILE A 74 -20.01 0.77 -1.60
CA ILE A 74 -20.12 2.21 -1.34
C ILE A 74 -21.25 2.83 -2.18
N ALA A 75 -21.27 2.58 -3.48
CA ALA A 75 -22.29 3.12 -4.38
C ALA A 75 -23.70 2.70 -3.93
N ARG A 76 -23.88 1.44 -3.53
CA ARG A 76 -25.14 0.93 -2.96
C ARG A 76 -25.52 1.63 -1.67
N SER A 77 -24.60 1.75 -0.71
CA SER A 77 -24.86 2.44 0.57
C SER A 77 -25.22 3.90 0.39
N LEU A 78 -24.67 4.57 -0.63
CA LEU A 78 -24.96 5.97 -0.95
C LEU A 78 -26.21 6.13 -1.83
N GLY A 79 -26.74 5.06 -2.42
CA GLY A 79 -27.85 5.13 -3.37
C GLY A 79 -27.49 5.86 -4.66
N VAL A 80 -26.23 5.77 -5.11
CA VAL A 80 -25.73 6.38 -6.36
C VAL A 80 -25.28 5.31 -7.36
N SER A 81 -25.18 5.69 -8.64
CA SER A 81 -24.63 4.79 -9.66
C SER A 81 -23.15 4.55 -9.41
N ARG A 82 -22.66 3.32 -9.63
CA ARG A 82 -21.23 2.99 -9.59
C ARG A 82 -20.41 3.87 -10.56
N GLY A 83 -21.00 4.26 -11.69
CA GLY A 83 -20.35 5.13 -12.67
C GLY A 83 -20.35 6.62 -12.31
N ASP A 84 -21.04 7.02 -11.24
CA ASP A 84 -21.06 8.41 -10.77
C ASP A 84 -19.88 8.67 -9.84
N SER A 85 -18.66 8.63 -10.39
CA SER A 85 -17.43 8.81 -9.62
C SER A 85 -17.38 10.15 -8.89
N LEU A 86 -17.94 11.20 -9.50
CA LEU A 86 -18.05 12.53 -8.90
C LEU A 86 -18.98 12.54 -7.69
N GLY A 87 -20.20 12.01 -7.83
CA GLY A 87 -21.18 11.97 -6.75
C GLY A 87 -20.72 11.08 -5.58
N ILE A 88 -19.96 10.02 -5.86
CA ILE A 88 -19.31 9.23 -4.80
C ILE A 88 -18.24 10.08 -4.11
N LEU A 89 -17.33 10.69 -4.87
CA LEU A 89 -16.21 11.46 -4.31
C LEU A 89 -16.67 12.69 -3.52
N GLU A 90 -17.74 13.37 -3.92
CA GLU A 90 -18.33 14.47 -3.15
C GLU A 90 -18.74 14.02 -1.74
N ARG A 91 -19.21 12.78 -1.58
CA ARG A 91 -19.66 12.25 -0.28
C ARG A 91 -18.51 11.73 0.56
N ILE A 92 -17.61 10.94 -0.02
CA ILE A 92 -16.55 10.23 0.74
C ILE A 92 -15.17 10.90 0.65
N GLY A 93 -15.03 11.96 -0.14
CA GLY A 93 -13.76 12.63 -0.42
C GLY A 93 -13.33 13.65 0.64
N GLY A 94 -13.60 13.43 1.92
CA GLY A 94 -13.10 14.31 3.00
C GLY A 94 -11.65 13.99 3.39
N ASP A 95 -11.26 12.72 3.26
CA ASP A 95 -9.90 12.23 3.51
C ASP A 95 -9.55 11.14 2.48
N VAL A 96 -8.90 11.56 1.38
CA VAL A 96 -8.44 10.67 0.30
C VAL A 96 -6.94 10.31 0.45
N ALA A 97 -6.42 9.50 -0.48
CA ALA A 97 -4.98 9.45 -0.75
C ALA A 97 -4.48 10.86 -1.14
N GLY A 98 -3.41 11.31 -0.48
CA GLY A 98 -2.91 12.66 -0.65
C GLY A 98 -3.61 13.67 0.27
N ALA A 99 -3.74 14.89 -0.23
CA ALA A 99 -4.06 16.06 0.58
C ALA A 99 -5.35 16.80 0.22
N LEU A 100 -6.03 16.36 -0.83
CA LEU A 100 -7.22 17.05 -1.31
C LEU A 100 -8.46 16.61 -0.51
N SER A 101 -9.46 17.47 -0.51
CA SER A 101 -10.82 17.16 -0.09
C SER A 101 -11.81 17.72 -1.10
N PHE A 102 -12.95 17.07 -1.25
CA PHE A 102 -13.92 17.34 -2.32
C PHE A 102 -15.26 17.76 -1.72
N GLY A 103 -15.95 18.69 -2.39
CA GLY A 103 -17.29 19.17 -2.02
C GLY A 103 -17.32 20.18 -0.88
N SER A 104 -16.52 19.96 0.17
CA SER A 104 -16.46 20.85 1.34
C SER A 104 -15.04 20.94 1.91
N PRO A 105 -14.63 22.11 2.42
CA PRO A 105 -13.38 22.23 3.17
C PRO A 105 -13.45 21.44 4.48
N VAL A 106 -12.29 21.14 5.05
CA VAL A 106 -12.17 20.35 6.30
C VAL A 106 -11.46 21.17 7.39
N PRO A 107 -12.15 22.14 8.03
CA PRO A 107 -11.53 23.02 9.02
C PRO A 107 -11.08 22.23 10.25
N ARG A 108 -9.88 22.54 10.74
CA ARG A 108 -9.28 21.83 11.89
C ARG A 108 -10.09 21.88 13.17
N GLN A 109 -10.92 22.91 13.33
CA GLN A 109 -11.79 23.09 14.49
C GLN A 109 -12.90 22.04 14.56
N GLU A 110 -13.24 21.41 13.43
CA GLU A 110 -14.24 20.35 13.35
C GLU A 110 -13.60 18.95 13.47
N TRP A 111 -12.26 18.86 13.51
CA TRP A 111 -11.58 17.57 13.56
C TRP A 111 -11.82 16.89 14.89
N GLU A 112 -12.31 15.66 14.81
CA GLU A 112 -12.54 14.80 15.95
C GLU A 112 -11.94 13.41 15.70
N TYR A 113 -11.54 12.76 16.79
CA TYR A 113 -10.99 11.42 16.78
C TYR A 113 -11.73 10.61 17.84
N VAL A 114 -12.65 9.74 17.40
CA VAL A 114 -13.45 8.91 18.29
C VAL A 114 -12.74 7.58 18.49
N PRO A 115 -12.25 7.23 19.70
CA PRO A 115 -11.63 5.93 19.96
C PRO A 115 -12.53 4.78 19.50
N LEU A 116 -11.96 3.72 18.91
CA LEU A 116 -12.75 2.55 18.48
C LEU A 116 -13.58 1.97 19.63
N THR A 117 -13.02 1.98 20.84
CA THR A 117 -13.69 1.47 22.03
C THR A 117 -14.96 2.27 22.36
N GLU A 118 -14.92 3.59 22.19
CA GLU A 118 -16.08 4.47 22.35
C GLU A 118 -17.05 4.32 21.18
N PHE A 119 -16.55 4.36 19.96
CA PHE A 119 -17.36 4.27 18.73
C PHE A 119 -18.22 2.99 18.68
N TYR A 120 -17.69 1.86 19.16
CA TYR A 120 -18.39 0.58 19.20
C TYR A 120 -18.98 0.22 20.57
N GLY A 121 -18.85 1.08 21.58
CA GLY A 121 -19.27 0.79 22.96
C GLY A 121 -18.66 -0.50 23.50
N GLU A 122 -17.38 -0.74 23.20
CA GLU A 122 -16.64 -1.96 23.55
C GLU A 122 -15.34 -1.56 24.26
N PRO A 123 -15.20 -1.80 25.58
CA PRO A 123 -14.04 -1.33 26.34
C PRO A 123 -12.73 -2.03 25.97
N ASP A 124 -12.77 -3.26 25.44
CA ASP A 124 -11.57 -3.98 25.01
C ASP A 124 -11.13 -3.52 23.60
N PRO A 125 -9.91 -2.99 23.41
CA PRO A 125 -9.45 -2.51 22.10
C PRO A 125 -9.43 -3.60 21.02
N GLY A 126 -9.10 -4.84 21.38
CA GLY A 126 -9.06 -5.97 20.44
C GLY A 126 -10.45 -6.35 19.94
N LYS A 127 -11.44 -6.40 20.84
CA LYS A 127 -12.86 -6.59 20.50
C LYS A 127 -13.43 -5.44 19.71
N ALA A 128 -13.09 -4.20 20.07
CA ALA A 128 -13.52 -3.02 19.32
C ALA A 128 -12.99 -3.07 17.88
N LEU A 129 -11.73 -3.48 17.70
CA LEU A 129 -11.13 -3.69 16.39
C LEU A 129 -11.78 -4.87 15.62
N HIS A 130 -12.11 -5.97 16.30
CA HIS A 130 -12.85 -7.08 15.70
C HIS A 130 -14.23 -6.63 15.18
N ARG A 131 -15.00 -5.91 16.01
CA ARG A 131 -16.28 -5.30 15.63
C ARG A 131 -16.13 -4.34 14.46
N HIS A 132 -15.05 -3.56 14.43
CA HIS A 132 -14.73 -2.71 13.29
C HIS A 132 -14.56 -3.50 12.00
N PHE A 133 -13.87 -4.63 12.04
CA PHE A 133 -13.72 -5.48 10.85
C PHE A 133 -15.03 -6.11 10.39
N ASP A 134 -15.92 -6.47 11.30
CA ASP A 134 -17.28 -6.89 10.95
C ASP A 134 -18.07 -5.81 10.24
N ASP A 135 -17.95 -4.60 10.75
CA ASP A 135 -18.60 -3.42 10.20
C ASP A 135 -18.08 -3.08 8.80
N LEU A 136 -16.76 -3.14 8.58
CA LEU A 136 -16.13 -2.93 7.26
C LEU A 136 -16.62 -3.92 6.19
N ARG A 137 -17.07 -5.13 6.57
CA ARG A 137 -17.68 -6.08 5.61
C ARG A 137 -18.99 -5.55 5.04
N ARG A 138 -19.72 -4.74 5.80
CA ARG A 138 -21.03 -4.17 5.46
C ARG A 138 -20.90 -2.74 4.93
N ARG A 139 -20.05 -1.93 5.57
CA ARG A 139 -19.82 -0.51 5.31
C ARG A 139 -18.32 -0.24 5.09
N PRO A 140 -17.79 -0.44 3.87
CA PRO A 140 -16.40 -0.09 3.57
C PRO A 140 -16.14 1.38 3.92
N PHE A 141 -15.01 1.64 4.59
CA PHE A 141 -14.63 2.98 5.06
C PHE A 141 -15.69 3.68 5.93
N LEU A 142 -16.54 2.89 6.60
CA LEU A 142 -17.65 3.35 7.44
C LEU A 142 -18.61 4.31 6.70
N VAL A 143 -18.78 4.11 5.40
CA VAL A 143 -19.70 4.91 4.58
C VAL A 143 -21.09 4.99 5.23
N GLY A 144 -21.60 6.22 5.34
CA GLY A 144 -22.89 6.52 5.97
C GLY A 144 -22.87 6.63 7.50
N ALA A 145 -21.71 6.51 8.16
CA ALA A 145 -21.56 6.92 9.55
C ALA A 145 -21.46 8.45 9.65
N ASP A 146 -22.08 9.02 10.69
CA ASP A 146 -22.11 10.47 10.90
C ASP A 146 -20.69 11.04 11.04
N GLY A 147 -20.40 12.09 10.27
CA GLY A 147 -19.10 12.77 10.30
C GLY A 147 -17.94 12.02 9.62
N VAL A 148 -18.15 10.82 9.06
CA VAL A 148 -17.08 10.02 8.43
C VAL A 148 -17.07 10.22 6.91
N ARG A 149 -15.93 10.67 6.37
CA ARG A 149 -15.72 10.92 4.93
C ARG A 149 -14.36 10.40 4.46
N LEU A 150 -14.21 9.08 4.43
CA LEU A 150 -12.95 8.39 4.18
C LEU A 150 -12.94 7.70 2.81
N SER A 151 -11.84 7.83 2.06
CA SER A 151 -11.63 7.13 0.79
C SER A 151 -10.18 6.71 0.62
N LEU A 152 -9.95 5.47 0.19
CA LEU A 152 -8.62 4.98 -0.16
C LEU A 152 -8.71 3.95 -1.29
N ALA A 153 -7.81 4.05 -2.27
CA ALA A 153 -7.74 3.14 -3.40
C ALA A 153 -7.19 1.75 -3.05
N GLY A 154 -7.29 0.81 -3.99
CA GLY A 154 -6.88 -0.59 -3.87
C GLY A 154 -8.05 -1.57 -3.71
N GLY A 155 -7.81 -2.85 -4.03
CA GLY A 155 -8.83 -3.90 -4.03
C GLY A 155 -8.92 -4.72 -2.72
N GLN A 156 -7.88 -4.70 -1.89
CA GLN A 156 -7.91 -5.37 -0.59
C GLN A 156 -8.76 -4.59 0.42
N LYS A 157 -9.55 -5.31 1.22
CA LYS A 157 -10.25 -4.73 2.37
C LYS A 157 -9.24 -4.01 3.26
N LYS A 158 -9.51 -2.74 3.53
CA LYS A 158 -8.69 -1.88 4.37
C LYS A 158 -9.56 -0.81 5.01
N SER A 159 -9.06 -0.23 6.09
CA SER A 159 -9.62 0.92 6.77
C SER A 159 -8.57 2.00 6.92
N VAL A 160 -9.02 3.24 7.12
CA VAL A 160 -8.15 4.36 7.45
C VAL A 160 -8.57 4.90 8.81
N LEU A 161 -7.66 4.80 9.78
CA LEU A 161 -7.87 5.13 11.19
C LEU A 161 -6.78 6.12 11.64
N ALA A 162 -6.82 6.55 12.89
CA ALA A 162 -5.77 7.36 13.48
C ALA A 162 -5.23 6.74 14.76
N VAL A 163 -3.96 6.97 15.03
CA VAL A 163 -3.35 6.72 16.35
C VAL A 163 -3.43 8.01 17.15
N ILE A 164 -4.05 7.96 18.33
CA ILE A 164 -4.15 9.07 19.26
C ILE A 164 -3.46 8.75 20.58
N GLY A 165 -2.85 9.76 21.18
CA GLY A 165 -2.26 9.64 22.52
C GLY A 165 -3.31 9.62 23.64
N PRO A 166 -2.86 9.49 24.90
CA PRO A 166 -3.72 9.58 26.08
C PRO A 166 -4.48 10.90 26.18
N ASP A 167 -3.92 11.98 25.63
CA ASP A 167 -4.52 13.32 25.57
C ASP A 167 -5.59 13.47 24.48
N GLY A 168 -5.86 12.41 23.71
CA GLY A 168 -6.84 12.40 22.63
C GLY A 168 -6.36 13.04 21.34
N ARG A 169 -5.08 13.44 21.23
CA ARG A 169 -4.53 14.09 20.04
C ARG A 169 -3.85 13.07 19.12
N PRO A 170 -3.88 13.29 17.79
CA PRO A 170 -3.20 12.41 16.86
C PRO A 170 -1.68 12.45 17.07
N ARG A 171 -1.03 11.30 16.90
CA ARG A 171 0.44 11.18 17.05
C ARG A 171 1.08 10.36 15.90
N PRO A 172 2.38 10.57 15.61
CA PRO A 172 3.06 9.95 14.47
C PRO A 172 3.49 8.51 14.73
N GLY A 173 3.37 7.64 13.73
CA GLY A 173 3.89 6.27 13.82
C GLY A 173 2.84 5.26 14.28
N LEU A 174 3.30 4.10 14.73
CA LEU A 174 2.47 2.99 15.18
C LEU A 174 1.87 3.23 16.58
N CYS A 175 0.84 2.44 16.91
CA CYS A 175 0.20 2.47 18.23
C CYS A 175 1.14 1.86 19.28
N GLU A 176 1.51 2.63 20.30
CA GLU A 176 2.34 2.21 21.44
C GLU A 176 1.48 2.06 22.71
N ASP A 177 2.12 1.66 23.82
CA ASP A 177 1.46 1.50 25.10
C ASP A 177 0.86 2.83 25.60
N GLY A 178 -0.45 2.83 25.87
CA GLY A 178 -1.21 4.01 26.29
C GLY A 178 -1.86 4.78 25.14
N ASP A 179 -1.52 4.48 23.89
CA ASP A 179 -2.20 5.02 22.72
C ASP A 179 -3.53 4.31 22.46
N ARG A 180 -4.37 4.94 21.64
CA ARG A 180 -5.64 4.38 21.18
C ARG A 180 -5.77 4.53 19.68
N ILE A 181 -6.47 3.57 19.07
CA ILE A 181 -6.89 3.66 17.68
C ILE A 181 -8.26 4.34 17.63
N ALA A 182 -8.42 5.30 16.74
CA ALA A 182 -9.61 6.12 16.62
C ALA A 182 -10.12 6.23 15.17
N VAL A 183 -11.44 6.41 15.04
CA VAL A 183 -12.11 6.81 13.80
C VAL A 183 -11.97 8.33 13.66
N PRO A 184 -11.35 8.83 12.58
CA PRO A 184 -11.35 10.26 12.29
C PRO A 184 -12.73 10.70 11.79
N THR A 185 -13.27 11.77 12.38
CA THR A 185 -14.54 12.40 12.02
C THR A 185 -14.36 13.90 11.76
N GLY A 186 -15.37 14.55 11.17
CA GLY A 186 -15.31 15.99 10.86
C GLY A 186 -14.23 16.37 9.84
N GLY A 187 -13.84 15.42 8.98
CA GLY A 187 -12.76 15.60 8.02
C GLY A 187 -11.36 15.58 8.63
N ALA A 188 -11.20 15.11 9.87
CA ALA A 188 -9.89 14.85 10.46
C ALA A 188 -9.06 13.88 9.59
N PRO A 189 -7.73 14.08 9.47
CA PRO A 189 -6.88 13.17 8.72
C PRO A 189 -6.71 11.85 9.48
N SER A 190 -6.93 10.73 8.79
CA SER A 190 -6.40 9.43 9.20
C SER A 190 -4.87 9.44 9.17
N THR A 191 -4.24 8.63 10.03
CA THR A 191 -2.78 8.50 10.13
C THR A 191 -2.29 7.06 9.94
N LEU A 192 -3.22 6.10 9.94
CA LEU A 192 -2.95 4.66 9.87
C LEU A 192 -3.87 3.99 8.84
N ILE A 193 -3.30 3.14 7.99
CA ILE A 193 -4.06 2.20 7.17
C ILE A 193 -4.05 0.86 7.89
N VAL A 194 -5.23 0.29 8.14
CA VAL A 194 -5.37 -1.01 8.79
C VAL A 194 -5.92 -2.03 7.80
N LYS A 195 -5.15 -3.09 7.55
CA LYS A 195 -5.50 -4.17 6.63
C LYS A 195 -5.76 -5.46 7.42
N PRO A 196 -7.03 -5.92 7.52
CA PRO A 196 -7.33 -7.19 8.17
C PRO A 196 -6.70 -8.39 7.43
N ASP A 197 -6.48 -9.46 8.18
CA ASP A 197 -6.17 -10.79 7.67
C ASP A 197 -7.19 -11.32 6.65
N ASN A 198 -6.76 -12.33 5.89
CA ASN A 198 -7.59 -13.05 4.93
C ASN A 198 -7.28 -14.57 4.96
N PRO A 199 -7.53 -15.26 6.08
CA PRO A 199 -7.14 -16.66 6.26
C PRO A 199 -7.78 -17.60 5.23
N SER A 200 -8.95 -17.26 4.69
CA SER A 200 -9.65 -18.08 3.69
C SER A 200 -9.04 -18.09 2.30
N PHE A 201 -8.21 -17.08 1.94
CA PHE A 201 -7.70 -16.94 0.57
C PHE A 201 -6.23 -16.56 0.49
N LEU A 202 -5.72 -15.78 1.45
CA LEU A 202 -4.32 -15.34 1.55
C LEU A 202 -3.85 -15.52 3.00
N SER A 203 -3.79 -16.76 3.48
CA SER A 203 -3.28 -17.07 4.83
C SER A 203 -1.87 -16.51 5.01
N GLY A 204 -1.59 -15.90 6.16
CA GLY A 204 -0.30 -15.27 6.46
C GLY A 204 -0.02 -13.95 5.73
N ILE A 205 -1.02 -13.31 5.09
CA ILE A 205 -0.82 -12.04 4.35
C ILE A 205 -0.30 -10.90 5.23
N VAL A 206 -0.69 -10.87 6.51
CA VAL A 206 -0.27 -9.82 7.45
C VAL A 206 1.23 -9.97 7.74
N GLU A 207 1.65 -11.17 8.09
CA GLU A 207 3.05 -11.55 8.32
C GLU A 207 3.90 -11.33 7.07
N ASN A 208 3.35 -11.70 5.91
CA ASN A 208 4.03 -11.57 4.63
C ASN A 208 4.34 -10.11 4.29
N GLU A 209 3.34 -9.23 4.37
CA GLU A 209 3.53 -7.81 4.08
C GLU A 209 4.38 -7.12 5.16
N ALA A 210 4.17 -7.43 6.44
CA ALA A 210 5.00 -6.90 7.52
C ALA A 210 6.48 -7.27 7.34
N TYR A 211 6.77 -8.52 6.98
CA TYR A 211 8.13 -8.97 6.67
C TYR A 211 8.70 -8.27 5.44
N CYS A 212 7.96 -8.20 4.33
CA CYS A 212 8.45 -7.59 3.10
C CYS A 212 8.73 -6.09 3.26
N LEU A 213 7.93 -5.34 4.01
CA LEU A 213 8.17 -3.91 4.23
C LEU A 213 9.28 -3.68 5.26
N SER A 214 9.31 -4.46 6.35
CA SER A 214 10.40 -4.38 7.34
C SER A 214 11.76 -4.75 6.74
N LEU A 215 11.79 -5.70 5.81
CA LEU A 215 13.00 -6.11 5.12
C LEU A 215 13.50 -5.02 4.16
N ALA A 216 12.60 -4.34 3.47
CA ALA A 216 12.94 -3.24 2.56
C ALA A 216 13.67 -2.13 3.32
N ASP A 217 13.11 -1.69 4.45
CA ASP A 217 13.73 -0.68 5.31
C ASP A 217 15.10 -1.15 5.85
N ALA A 218 15.18 -2.40 6.33
CA ALA A 218 16.42 -2.96 6.88
C ALA A 218 17.58 -3.05 5.87
N ILE A 219 17.28 -3.11 4.56
CA ILE A 219 18.28 -3.11 3.48
C ILE A 219 18.46 -1.73 2.83
N GLY A 220 17.85 -0.68 3.38
CA GLY A 220 18.04 0.70 2.96
C GLY A 220 17.10 1.20 1.87
N ILE A 221 15.99 0.51 1.61
CA ILE A 221 14.91 0.99 0.74
C ILE A 221 13.87 1.68 1.62
N GLU A 222 13.63 2.98 1.38
CA GLU A 222 12.59 3.73 2.09
C GLU A 222 11.22 3.07 1.89
N ALA A 223 10.64 2.56 2.97
CA ALA A 223 9.38 1.82 2.99
C ALA A 223 8.41 2.42 4.01
N ALA A 224 7.12 2.19 3.81
CA ALA A 224 6.10 2.57 4.78
C ALA A 224 6.32 1.79 6.09
N GLU A 225 6.31 2.50 7.22
CA GLU A 225 6.44 1.91 8.55
C GLU A 225 5.23 1.01 8.83
N THR A 226 5.49 -0.22 9.28
CA THR A 226 4.45 -1.21 9.57
C THR A 226 4.60 -1.87 10.93
N GLY A 227 3.47 -2.17 11.55
CA GLY A 227 3.34 -3.06 12.69
C GLY A 227 2.10 -3.92 12.57
N THR A 228 1.75 -4.65 13.63
CA THR A 228 0.54 -5.47 13.64
C THR A 228 -0.35 -5.13 14.83
N LEU A 229 -1.65 -5.33 14.63
CA LEU A 229 -2.68 -5.13 15.62
C LEU A 229 -3.41 -6.45 15.83
N ARG A 230 -3.70 -6.77 17.09
CA ARG A 230 -4.49 -7.93 17.46
C ARG A 230 -5.96 -7.55 17.61
N ALA A 231 -6.84 -8.31 16.97
CA ALA A 231 -8.28 -8.18 17.03
C ALA A 231 -8.89 -9.51 17.48
N GLU A 232 -8.83 -9.78 18.79
CA GLU A 232 -9.15 -11.10 19.39
C GLU A 232 -8.32 -12.26 18.80
N ASP A 233 -8.96 -13.09 17.97
CA ASP A 233 -8.43 -14.25 17.25
C ASP A 233 -7.85 -13.90 15.88
N ARG A 234 -7.98 -12.64 15.46
CA ARG A 234 -7.51 -12.13 14.17
C ARG A 234 -6.36 -11.16 14.34
N THR A 235 -5.63 -10.97 13.25
CA THR A 235 -4.52 -10.01 13.17
C THR A 235 -4.76 -9.06 12.00
N ALA A 236 -4.22 -7.86 12.12
CA ALA A 236 -4.24 -6.89 11.04
C ALA A 236 -2.89 -6.21 10.91
N LEU A 237 -2.53 -5.89 9.67
CA LEU A 237 -1.38 -5.03 9.39
C LEU A 237 -1.79 -3.58 9.66
N ALA A 238 -0.96 -2.86 10.40
CA ALA A 238 -1.03 -1.43 10.60
C ALA A 238 0.09 -0.76 9.81
N VAL A 239 -0.27 0.13 8.88
CA VAL A 239 0.68 0.84 8.01
C VAL A 239 0.56 2.33 8.27
N VAL A 240 1.65 2.97 8.66
CA VAL A 240 1.70 4.41 8.90
C VAL A 240 1.59 5.13 7.56
N ARG A 241 0.68 6.12 7.48
CA ARG A 241 0.48 6.90 6.27
C ARG A 241 1.65 7.86 6.03
N TYR A 242 2.45 7.60 5.00
CA TYR A 242 3.55 8.48 4.60
C TYR A 242 3.08 9.83 4.05
N ASP A 243 1.82 9.94 3.61
CA ASP A 243 1.22 11.16 3.10
C ASP A 243 0.59 12.03 4.21
N ARG A 244 1.03 11.81 5.46
CA ARG A 244 0.67 12.58 6.65
C ARG A 244 1.95 13.03 7.34
N VAL A 245 2.10 14.34 7.51
CA VAL A 245 3.27 14.96 8.12
C VAL A 245 2.87 15.62 9.44
N PHE A 246 3.61 15.34 10.50
CA PHE A 246 3.39 15.95 11.80
C PHE A 246 4.25 17.19 11.93
N ALA A 247 3.61 18.34 12.12
CA ALA A 247 4.27 19.58 12.46
C ALA A 247 4.48 19.70 13.98
N GLN A 248 5.15 20.77 14.41
CA GLN A 248 5.30 21.10 15.83
C GLN A 248 3.93 21.12 16.54
N TYR A 249 3.93 20.75 17.82
CA TYR A 249 2.72 20.66 18.67
C TYR A 249 1.69 19.61 18.24
N GLY A 250 2.09 18.57 17.49
CA GLY A 250 1.23 17.42 17.18
C GLY A 250 0.21 17.69 16.07
N THR A 251 0.38 18.76 15.29
CA THR A 251 -0.55 19.09 14.20
C THR A 251 -0.28 18.21 12.98
N VAL A 252 -1.27 17.41 12.58
CA VAL A 252 -1.21 16.63 11.33
C VAL A 252 -1.47 17.54 10.13
N ARG A 253 -0.65 17.41 9.10
CA ARG A 253 -0.83 18.01 7.78
C ARG A 253 -0.87 16.92 6.73
N ARG A 254 -1.76 17.04 5.75
CA ARG A 254 -1.74 16.16 4.59
C ARG A 254 -0.64 16.57 3.61
N LEU A 255 0.06 15.60 3.05
CA LEU A 255 0.99 15.77 1.93
C LEU A 255 0.33 15.21 0.68
N HIS A 256 0.32 15.96 -0.43
CA HIS A 256 -0.34 15.47 -1.63
C HIS A 256 0.46 14.33 -2.25
N GLN A 257 -0.26 13.37 -2.81
CA GLN A 257 0.30 12.26 -3.55
C GLN A 257 -0.62 11.86 -4.70
N GLU A 258 -0.05 11.18 -5.68
CA GLU A 258 -0.79 10.47 -6.72
C GLU A 258 -0.06 9.16 -7.06
N ASP A 259 -0.80 8.14 -7.46
CA ASP A 259 -0.21 6.88 -7.93
C ASP A 259 0.26 6.98 -9.40
N PHE A 260 1.01 5.99 -9.89
CA PHE A 260 1.49 6.04 -11.28
C PHE A 260 0.38 5.77 -12.31
N ALA A 261 -0.78 5.23 -11.92
CA ALA A 261 -1.92 5.19 -12.83
C ALA A 261 -2.44 6.62 -13.08
N GLN A 262 -2.51 7.46 -12.05
CA GLN A 262 -2.82 8.88 -12.15
C GLN A 262 -1.72 9.64 -12.92
N ALA A 263 -0.45 9.47 -12.54
CA ALA A 263 0.67 10.17 -13.17
C ALA A 263 0.85 9.80 -14.67
N LEU A 264 0.37 8.62 -15.06
CA LEU A 264 0.36 8.15 -16.46
C LEU A 264 -1.03 8.30 -17.12
N GLY A 265 -2.00 8.93 -16.45
CA GLY A 265 -3.32 9.23 -16.99
C GLY A 265 -4.08 8.01 -17.52
N VAL A 266 -3.98 6.87 -16.83
CA VAL A 266 -4.68 5.63 -17.19
C VAL A 266 -5.77 5.31 -16.16
N PHE A 267 -6.81 4.61 -16.59
CA PHE A 267 -7.91 4.20 -15.70
C PHE A 267 -7.48 3.11 -14.70
N PRO A 268 -8.18 2.96 -13.56
CA PRO A 268 -7.89 1.90 -12.58
C PRO A 268 -7.84 0.49 -13.18
N GLU A 269 -8.71 0.19 -14.15
CA GLU A 269 -8.78 -1.10 -14.85
C GLU A 269 -7.52 -1.39 -15.70
N GLN A 270 -6.74 -0.36 -15.99
CA GLN A 270 -5.49 -0.42 -16.74
C GLN A 270 -4.26 -0.45 -15.82
N LYS A 271 -4.38 -0.85 -14.56
CA LYS A 271 -3.22 -0.95 -13.66
C LYS A 271 -2.21 -2.04 -14.08
N TYR A 272 -2.66 -3.08 -14.77
CA TYR A 272 -1.84 -4.17 -15.28
C TYR A 272 -1.49 -3.99 -16.76
N GLU A 273 -0.23 -4.25 -17.15
CA GLU A 273 0.18 -4.26 -18.58
C GLU A 273 -0.51 -5.39 -19.37
N ARG A 274 -1.00 -6.42 -18.67
CA ARG A 274 -1.46 -7.69 -19.26
C ARG A 274 -2.98 -7.74 -19.49
N SER A 275 -3.72 -6.68 -19.18
CA SER A 275 -5.16 -6.63 -19.39
C SER A 275 -5.50 -6.44 -20.87
N ARG A 276 -6.78 -6.65 -21.24
CA ARG A 276 -7.26 -6.39 -22.63
C ARG A 276 -7.10 -4.93 -23.05
N PHE A 277 -7.10 -4.02 -22.08
CA PHE A 277 -6.80 -2.60 -22.24
C PHE A 277 -5.47 -2.33 -21.54
N PRO A 278 -4.34 -2.59 -22.22
CA PRO A 278 -3.04 -2.70 -21.56
C PRO A 278 -2.71 -1.42 -20.80
N GLY A 279 -2.27 -1.62 -19.56
CA GLY A 279 -1.72 -0.60 -18.71
C GLY A 279 -0.28 -0.21 -19.04
N PRO A 280 0.31 0.64 -18.19
CA PRO A 280 1.72 0.99 -18.24
C PRO A 280 2.63 -0.24 -18.24
N SER A 281 3.63 -0.22 -19.12
CA SER A 281 4.74 -1.17 -19.11
C SER A 281 5.74 -0.86 -18.00
N LEU A 282 6.66 -1.79 -17.73
CA LEU A 282 7.75 -1.55 -16.79
C LEU A 282 8.65 -0.36 -17.22
N SER A 283 8.84 -0.17 -18.53
CA SER A 283 9.59 0.98 -19.06
C SER A 283 8.83 2.29 -18.86
N ASP A 284 7.49 2.29 -18.94
CA ASP A 284 6.69 3.48 -18.62
C ASP A 284 6.84 3.86 -17.14
N ILE A 285 6.83 2.88 -16.23
CA ILE A 285 7.04 3.10 -14.79
C ILE A 285 8.46 3.63 -14.52
N LEU A 286 9.50 2.95 -15.02
CA LEU A 286 10.90 3.36 -14.85
C LEU A 286 11.26 4.66 -15.60
N GLY A 287 10.48 4.99 -16.63
CA GLY A 287 10.63 6.15 -17.50
C GLY A 287 9.83 7.37 -17.05
N VAL A 288 9.08 7.30 -15.93
CA VAL A 288 8.47 8.48 -15.31
C VAL A 288 9.58 9.49 -14.99
N GLY A 289 9.42 10.73 -15.45
CA GLY A 289 10.49 11.72 -15.45
C GLY A 289 11.47 11.60 -16.62
N GLY A 290 11.09 10.94 -17.73
CA GLY A 290 11.86 10.96 -18.98
C GLY A 290 11.37 12.03 -19.97
N LYS A 291 12.15 12.29 -21.02
CA LYS A 291 11.76 13.24 -22.10
C LYS A 291 10.39 12.90 -22.70
N ALA A 292 10.12 11.61 -22.94
CA ALA A 292 8.83 11.17 -23.48
C ALA A 292 7.67 11.47 -22.51
N TRP A 293 7.85 11.21 -21.21
CA TRP A 293 6.88 11.53 -20.17
C TRP A 293 6.62 13.04 -20.10
N SER A 294 7.69 13.85 -20.10
CA SER A 294 7.59 15.32 -20.08
C SER A 294 6.82 15.88 -21.27
N VAL A 295 7.12 15.44 -22.49
CA VAL A 295 6.39 15.87 -23.70
C VAL A 295 4.93 15.43 -23.65
N ALA A 296 4.66 14.19 -23.25
CA ALA A 296 3.31 13.65 -23.23
C ALA A 296 2.41 14.31 -22.16
N ARG A 297 2.99 14.73 -21.03
CA ARG A 297 2.23 15.25 -19.88
C ARG A 297 2.39 16.74 -19.65
N ASN A 298 3.23 17.41 -20.44
CA ASN A 298 3.55 18.83 -20.29
C ASN A 298 4.02 19.17 -18.86
N VAL A 299 4.94 18.36 -18.36
CA VAL A 299 5.53 18.39 -17.01
C VAL A 299 7.04 18.56 -17.11
N PRO A 300 7.74 18.92 -16.02
CA PRO A 300 9.19 19.05 -16.02
C PRO A 300 9.89 17.86 -16.68
N ALA A 301 10.98 18.15 -17.41
CA ALA A 301 11.69 17.19 -18.25
C ALA A 301 12.18 15.94 -17.52
N SER A 302 12.41 16.04 -16.20
CA SER A 302 12.88 14.92 -15.40
C SER A 302 12.50 14.99 -13.94
N LEU A 303 12.21 13.83 -13.36
CA LEU A 303 12.35 13.62 -11.91
C LEU A 303 13.82 13.79 -11.52
N PRO A 304 14.14 14.16 -10.27
CA PRO A 304 15.53 14.15 -9.81
C PRO A 304 16.18 12.77 -10.04
N ALA A 305 17.46 12.74 -10.43
CA ALA A 305 18.17 11.48 -10.71
C ALA A 305 18.05 10.46 -9.57
N ARG A 306 18.15 10.95 -8.33
CA ARG A 306 17.94 10.16 -7.11
C ARG A 306 16.56 9.47 -7.07
N GLU A 307 15.50 10.15 -7.50
CA GLU A 307 14.16 9.56 -7.50
C GLU A 307 14.02 8.47 -8.58
N ARG A 308 14.70 8.62 -9.72
CA ARG A 308 14.77 7.56 -10.74
C ARG A 308 15.47 6.31 -10.23
N ASP A 309 16.57 6.48 -9.49
CA ASP A 309 17.28 5.36 -8.85
C ASP A 309 16.40 4.71 -7.76
N ARG A 310 15.62 5.49 -7.01
CA ARG A 310 14.64 4.94 -6.05
C ARG A 310 13.53 4.13 -6.73
N ILE A 311 13.05 4.53 -7.90
CA ILE A 311 12.07 3.73 -8.67
C ILE A 311 12.69 2.41 -9.11
N LEU A 312 13.94 2.46 -9.62
CA LEU A 312 14.70 1.27 -9.97
C LEU A 312 14.86 0.32 -8.78
N ASP A 313 15.18 0.86 -7.60
CA ASP A 313 15.31 0.10 -6.37
C ASP A 313 14.00 -0.62 -5.99
N GLN A 314 12.87 0.09 -6.00
CA GLN A 314 11.56 -0.53 -5.72
C GLN A 314 11.22 -1.63 -6.74
N VAL A 315 11.52 -1.43 -8.02
CA VAL A 315 11.31 -2.45 -9.07
C VAL A 315 12.19 -3.68 -8.85
N ILE A 316 13.49 -3.49 -8.60
CA ILE A 316 14.41 -4.60 -8.33
C ILE A 316 13.92 -5.39 -7.11
N TYR A 317 13.60 -4.69 -6.04
CA TYR A 317 13.13 -5.29 -4.80
C TYR A 317 11.85 -6.11 -4.99
N ASN A 318 10.84 -5.54 -5.67
CA ASN A 318 9.60 -6.25 -5.99
C ASN A 318 9.85 -7.56 -6.76
N VAL A 319 10.82 -7.59 -7.67
CA VAL A 319 11.20 -8.83 -8.38
C VAL A 319 11.93 -9.82 -7.44
N LEU A 320 12.82 -9.34 -6.58
CA LEU A 320 13.59 -10.17 -5.64
C LEU A 320 12.73 -10.80 -4.55
N VAL A 321 11.72 -10.10 -4.03
CA VAL A 321 10.78 -10.65 -3.04
C VAL A 321 9.60 -11.38 -3.69
N ALA A 322 9.62 -11.55 -5.02
CA ALA A 322 8.54 -12.17 -5.78
C ALA A 322 7.17 -11.50 -5.57
N ASN A 323 7.16 -10.16 -5.46
CA ASN A 323 5.93 -9.38 -5.51
C ASN A 323 5.40 -9.31 -6.94
N THR A 324 4.42 -10.17 -7.24
CA THR A 324 3.82 -10.25 -8.57
C THR A 324 2.66 -9.29 -8.78
N ASP A 325 2.22 -8.58 -7.74
CA ASP A 325 1.12 -7.61 -7.81
C ASP A 325 1.60 -6.15 -7.77
N ALA A 326 2.91 -5.91 -7.96
CA ALA A 326 3.52 -4.58 -8.02
C ALA A 326 3.11 -3.79 -9.29
N HIS A 327 1.84 -3.44 -9.41
CA HIS A 327 1.25 -2.74 -10.56
C HIS A 327 1.38 -1.22 -10.47
N ALA A 328 0.90 -0.48 -11.49
CA ALA A 328 1.09 0.98 -11.57
C ALA A 328 0.50 1.74 -10.35
N LYS A 329 -0.50 1.20 -9.66
CA LYS A 329 -1.05 1.84 -8.45
C LYS A 329 -0.24 1.56 -7.16
N ASN A 330 0.86 0.81 -7.23
CA ASN A 330 1.75 0.49 -6.10
C ASN A 330 3.06 1.29 -6.16
N TYR A 331 3.10 2.32 -7.01
CA TYR A 331 4.12 3.34 -7.07
C TYR A 331 3.40 4.69 -6.99
N ALA A 332 3.90 5.62 -6.18
CA ALA A 332 3.30 6.95 -6.04
C ALA A 332 4.33 8.06 -6.02
N LEU A 333 3.91 9.25 -6.45
CA LEU A 333 4.66 10.49 -6.33
C LEU A 333 4.08 11.34 -5.20
N LEU A 334 4.94 11.88 -4.36
CA LEU A 334 4.65 12.93 -3.42
C LEU A 334 4.80 14.28 -4.11
N LEU A 335 3.76 15.10 -4.05
CA LEU A 335 3.66 16.40 -4.69
C LEU A 335 3.55 17.49 -3.63
N ASP A 336 4.46 18.45 -3.68
CA ASP A 336 4.43 19.67 -2.89
C ASP A 336 4.91 20.85 -3.76
N ALA A 337 5.18 22.01 -3.16
CA ALA A 337 5.69 23.19 -3.89
C ALA A 337 7.13 23.03 -4.43
N ARG A 338 7.77 21.86 -4.22
CA ARG A 338 9.10 21.51 -4.73
C ARG A 338 8.96 20.51 -5.88
N GLN A 339 10.05 19.81 -6.18
CA GLN A 339 10.05 18.78 -7.22
C GLN A 339 9.35 17.51 -6.72
N PRO A 340 8.62 16.79 -7.59
CA PRO A 340 8.02 15.51 -7.23
C PRO A 340 9.06 14.54 -6.69
N ARG A 341 8.68 13.78 -5.66
CA ARG A 341 9.52 12.72 -5.06
C ARG A 341 8.79 11.40 -5.10
N LEU A 342 9.53 10.29 -5.19
CA LEU A 342 8.93 8.97 -5.01
C LEU A 342 8.46 8.81 -3.56
N SER A 343 7.28 8.21 -3.38
CA SER A 343 6.82 7.78 -2.07
C SER A 343 7.73 6.67 -1.50
N PRO A 344 7.69 6.43 -0.18
CA PRO A 344 8.13 5.15 0.36
C PRO A 344 7.48 3.98 -0.37
N LEU A 345 8.13 2.83 -0.38
CA LEU A 345 7.59 1.58 -0.87
C LEU A 345 6.40 1.14 0.01
N TYR A 346 5.31 0.69 -0.60
CA TYR A 346 4.11 0.21 0.11
C TYR A 346 3.46 -0.94 -0.66
N ASP A 347 2.60 -1.71 0.02
CA ASP A 347 1.80 -2.77 -0.59
C ASP A 347 2.67 -3.82 -1.30
N VAL A 348 3.56 -4.42 -0.52
CA VAL A 348 4.54 -5.42 -0.98
C VAL A 348 4.31 -6.73 -0.28
N SER A 349 4.08 -7.79 -1.04
CA SER A 349 3.98 -9.16 -0.52
C SER A 349 4.64 -10.15 -1.46
N CYS A 350 5.16 -11.23 -0.90
CA CYS A 350 5.70 -12.37 -1.63
C CYS A 350 4.56 -13.31 -2.03
N VAL A 351 4.40 -13.59 -3.33
CA VAL A 351 3.31 -14.48 -3.80
C VAL A 351 3.59 -15.97 -3.57
N LEU A 352 4.86 -16.34 -3.36
CA LEU A 352 5.33 -17.73 -3.39
C LEU A 352 4.77 -18.67 -2.30
N PRO A 353 4.23 -18.19 -1.16
CA PRO A 353 3.46 -19.04 -0.25
C PRO A 353 2.08 -19.46 -0.78
N TRP A 354 1.55 -18.82 -1.84
CA TRP A 354 0.20 -19.08 -2.34
C TRP A 354 0.22 -19.65 -3.76
N ASP A 355 0.25 -20.98 -3.85
CA ASP A 355 0.34 -21.72 -5.10
C ASP A 355 -0.89 -21.55 -6.00
N HIS A 356 -2.04 -21.21 -5.41
CA HIS A 356 -3.31 -20.96 -6.10
C HIS A 356 -3.44 -19.56 -6.72
N ILE A 357 -2.48 -18.67 -6.48
CA ILE A 357 -2.46 -17.30 -7.01
C ILE A 357 -1.60 -17.21 -8.27
N ASP A 358 -1.97 -16.33 -9.22
CA ASP A 358 -1.18 -16.13 -10.43
C ASP A 358 0.18 -15.50 -10.11
N GLN A 359 1.25 -16.31 -10.16
CA GLN A 359 2.62 -15.89 -9.81
C GLN A 359 3.32 -15.09 -10.91
N ASN A 360 2.60 -14.23 -11.59
CA ASN A 360 2.99 -13.64 -12.86
C ASN A 360 3.06 -12.13 -12.63
N PHE A 361 4.24 -11.52 -12.78
CA PHE A 361 4.44 -10.09 -12.44
C PHE A 361 3.39 -9.14 -13.05
N ALA A 362 2.99 -8.07 -12.38
CA ALA A 362 1.97 -7.16 -12.91
C ALA A 362 2.36 -6.60 -14.30
N GLN A 363 3.62 -6.20 -14.46
CA GLN A 363 4.22 -5.80 -15.73
C GLN A 363 4.95 -6.96 -16.41
N LYS A 364 5.21 -6.82 -17.72
CA LYS A 364 6.13 -7.70 -18.43
C LYS A 364 7.55 -7.35 -18.04
N ILE A 365 8.28 -8.31 -17.48
CA ILE A 365 9.71 -8.20 -17.28
C ILE A 365 10.36 -8.43 -18.63
N ALA A 366 11.23 -7.54 -19.12
CA ALA A 366 11.95 -7.70 -20.40
C ALA A 366 11.02 -8.11 -21.57
N GLY A 367 9.88 -7.43 -21.69
CA GLY A 367 8.92 -7.56 -22.81
C GLY A 367 8.10 -8.86 -22.85
N LYS A 368 8.21 -9.77 -21.88
CA LYS A 368 7.39 -11.00 -21.84
C LYS A 368 6.71 -11.23 -20.50
N LYS A 369 5.61 -11.98 -20.54
CA LYS A 369 4.96 -12.57 -19.37
C LYS A 369 5.95 -13.50 -18.68
N ARG A 370 6.28 -13.21 -17.42
CA ARG A 370 7.26 -13.96 -16.62
C ARG A 370 6.78 -14.11 -15.18
N LYS A 371 7.17 -15.24 -14.58
CA LYS A 371 7.08 -15.56 -13.16
C LYS A 371 8.44 -15.34 -12.47
N PRO A 372 8.51 -15.29 -11.13
CA PRO A 372 9.77 -15.21 -10.40
C PRO A 372 10.80 -16.25 -10.87
N GLY A 373 10.35 -17.50 -11.08
CA GLY A 373 11.16 -18.62 -11.60
C GLY A 373 11.87 -18.37 -12.93
N ASP A 374 11.37 -17.44 -13.75
CA ASP A 374 11.89 -17.18 -15.10
C ASP A 374 13.02 -16.14 -15.15
N ILE A 375 13.25 -15.41 -14.06
CA ILE A 375 14.18 -14.27 -14.03
C ILE A 375 15.64 -14.72 -14.25
N ALA A 376 16.34 -14.09 -15.20
CA ALA A 376 17.70 -14.44 -15.61
C ALA A 376 18.50 -13.15 -15.87
N PRO A 377 19.84 -13.18 -15.83
CA PRO A 377 20.69 -11.99 -15.93
C PRO A 377 20.38 -11.09 -17.12
N ARG A 378 20.24 -11.69 -18.31
CA ARG A 378 19.88 -11.00 -19.56
C ARG A 378 18.59 -10.16 -19.48
N HIS A 379 17.68 -10.48 -18.56
CA HIS A 379 16.45 -9.72 -18.38
C HIS A 379 16.72 -8.36 -17.72
N TRP A 380 17.68 -8.28 -16.79
CA TRP A 380 18.11 -7.04 -16.18
C TRP A 380 18.82 -6.12 -17.18
N GLU A 381 19.65 -6.68 -18.06
CA GLU A 381 20.26 -5.94 -19.18
C GLU A 381 19.20 -5.35 -20.12
N THR A 382 18.15 -6.13 -20.41
CA THR A 382 17.02 -5.66 -21.23
C THR A 382 16.27 -4.53 -20.53
N ILE A 383 15.94 -4.68 -19.24
CA ILE A 383 15.28 -3.63 -18.44
C ILE A 383 16.13 -2.36 -18.43
N ALA A 384 17.43 -2.48 -18.17
CA ALA A 384 18.34 -1.35 -18.13
C ALA A 384 18.37 -0.60 -19.46
N ARG A 385 18.55 -1.32 -20.58
CA ARG A 385 18.54 -0.73 -21.92
C ARG A 385 17.22 -0.04 -22.24
N ASP A 386 16.09 -0.72 -22.00
CA ASP A 386 14.77 -0.24 -22.40
C ASP A 386 14.28 0.94 -21.55
N ALA A 387 14.82 1.11 -20.33
CA ALA A 387 14.52 2.24 -19.45
C ALA A 387 15.65 3.30 -19.37
N GLY A 388 16.72 3.12 -20.15
CA GLY A 388 17.84 4.07 -20.22
C GLY A 388 18.76 4.10 -19.00
N PHE A 389 18.90 2.99 -18.28
CA PHE A 389 19.85 2.79 -17.19
C PHE A 389 21.13 2.08 -17.68
N ASN A 390 22.23 2.25 -16.94
CA ASN A 390 23.44 1.48 -17.17
C ASN A 390 23.26 0.04 -16.67
N ALA A 391 23.46 -0.96 -17.54
CA ALA A 391 23.25 -2.36 -17.21
C ALA A 391 24.17 -2.90 -16.09
N HIS A 392 25.40 -2.38 -15.98
CA HIS A 392 26.31 -2.73 -14.89
C HIS A 392 25.77 -2.23 -13.55
N HIS A 393 25.32 -0.97 -13.50
CA HIS A 393 24.72 -0.39 -12.31
C HIS A 393 23.49 -1.16 -11.85
N VAL A 394 22.57 -1.50 -12.77
CA VAL A 394 21.38 -2.32 -12.43
C VAL A 394 21.79 -3.68 -11.87
N ARG A 395 22.79 -4.33 -12.47
CA ARG A 395 23.30 -5.61 -11.99
C ARG A 395 23.93 -5.50 -10.59
N GLU A 396 24.81 -4.54 -10.37
CA GLU A 396 25.42 -4.30 -9.06
C GLU A 396 24.33 -4.09 -8.00
N ARG A 397 23.31 -3.30 -8.33
CA ARG A 397 22.21 -3.04 -7.40
C ARG A 397 21.40 -4.29 -7.07
N VAL A 398 21.17 -5.17 -8.04
CA VAL A 398 20.56 -6.49 -7.79
C VAL A 398 21.43 -7.33 -6.85
N GLU A 399 22.74 -7.40 -7.08
CA GLU A 399 23.68 -8.15 -6.23
C GLU A 399 23.70 -7.59 -4.79
N GLU A 400 23.78 -6.27 -4.63
CA GLU A 400 23.71 -5.59 -3.32
C GLU A 400 22.42 -5.88 -2.54
N MET A 401 21.28 -5.85 -3.22
CA MET A 401 19.99 -6.12 -2.57
C MET A 401 19.85 -7.58 -2.16
N VAL A 402 20.33 -8.54 -2.97
CA VAL A 402 20.32 -9.96 -2.57
C VAL A 402 21.21 -10.17 -1.34
N ASP A 403 22.40 -9.56 -1.31
CA ASP A 403 23.30 -9.57 -0.16
C ASP A 403 22.63 -9.01 1.10
N GLY A 404 21.92 -7.88 0.95
CA GLY A 404 21.12 -7.27 2.02
C GLY A 404 20.03 -8.21 2.54
N ILE A 405 19.24 -8.80 1.63
CA ILE A 405 18.17 -9.76 1.95
C ILE A 405 18.72 -10.93 2.76
N PHE A 406 19.84 -11.52 2.33
CA PHE A 406 20.47 -12.65 3.01
C PHE A 406 21.00 -12.27 4.41
N ARG A 407 21.65 -11.11 4.54
CA ARG A 407 22.24 -10.68 5.83
C ARG A 407 21.19 -10.22 6.83
N LYS A 408 20.12 -9.57 6.38
CA LYS A 408 19.10 -8.94 7.24
C LYS A 408 17.86 -9.79 7.45
N GLY A 409 17.56 -10.72 6.54
CA GLY A 409 16.38 -11.58 6.58
C GLY A 409 16.12 -12.22 7.94
N PRO A 410 17.10 -12.93 8.56
CA PRO A 410 16.88 -13.59 9.85
C PRO A 410 16.53 -12.62 10.98
N GLU A 411 17.24 -11.50 11.09
CA GLU A 411 17.00 -10.46 12.10
C GLU A 411 15.59 -9.85 11.94
N VAL A 412 15.20 -9.56 10.70
CA VAL A 412 13.88 -9.01 10.38
C VAL A 412 12.77 -10.02 10.67
N ALA A 413 12.96 -11.29 10.31
CA ALA A 413 12.02 -12.35 10.61
C ALA A 413 11.76 -12.48 12.12
N SER A 414 12.82 -12.44 12.95
CA SER A 414 12.68 -12.45 14.41
C SER A 414 11.93 -11.22 14.94
N LYS A 415 12.21 -10.03 14.41
CA LYS A 415 11.52 -8.79 14.80
C LYS A 415 10.02 -8.84 14.47
N VAL A 416 9.68 -9.29 13.26
CA VAL A 416 8.27 -9.39 12.83
C VAL A 416 7.54 -10.49 13.60
N ALA A 417 8.20 -11.62 13.85
CA ALA A 417 7.64 -12.70 14.66
C ALA A 417 7.30 -12.29 16.11
N ALA A 418 7.90 -11.21 16.62
CA ALA A 418 7.62 -10.66 17.94
C ALA A 418 6.46 -9.64 17.96
N MET A 419 5.90 -9.28 16.80
CA MET A 419 4.82 -8.30 16.73
C MET A 419 3.47 -8.90 17.23
N PRO A 420 2.55 -8.07 17.74
CA PRO A 420 1.28 -8.55 18.31
C PRO A 420 0.44 -9.38 17.33
N GLY A 421 0.06 -10.60 17.73
CA GLY A 421 -0.82 -11.46 16.95
C GLY A 421 -0.18 -12.12 15.73
N VAL A 422 1.12 -11.94 15.50
CA VAL A 422 1.85 -12.61 14.41
C VAL A 422 2.08 -14.08 14.72
N TYR A 423 1.91 -14.93 13.71
CA TYR A 423 2.31 -16.34 13.76
C TYR A 423 3.76 -16.52 13.24
N PRO A 424 4.74 -16.91 14.10
CA PRO A 424 6.15 -17.01 13.68
C PRO A 424 6.39 -17.97 12.52
N GLY A 425 5.59 -19.03 12.40
CA GLY A 425 5.68 -20.00 11.30
C GLY A 425 5.40 -19.38 9.93
N ASP A 426 4.43 -18.47 9.84
CA ASP A 426 4.11 -17.77 8.60
C ASP A 426 5.24 -16.80 8.20
N VAL A 427 5.83 -16.09 9.18
CA VAL A 427 7.00 -15.23 8.94
C VAL A 427 8.19 -16.04 8.43
N GLY A 428 8.49 -17.18 9.08
CA GLY A 428 9.59 -18.06 8.68
C GLY A 428 9.41 -18.60 7.26
N MET A 429 8.18 -19.01 6.91
CA MET A 429 7.85 -19.45 5.55
C MET A 429 8.08 -18.33 4.52
N VAL A 430 7.62 -17.10 4.79
CA VAL A 430 7.81 -15.97 3.86
C VAL A 430 9.30 -15.63 3.72
N HIS A 431 10.03 -15.57 4.83
CA HIS A 431 11.48 -15.38 4.86
C HIS A 431 12.20 -16.36 3.94
N ASP A 432 11.92 -17.66 4.09
CA ASP A 432 12.58 -18.70 3.32
C ASP A 432 12.27 -18.57 1.82
N LYS A 433 11.00 -18.31 1.46
CA LYS A 433 10.60 -18.11 0.06
C LYS A 433 11.28 -16.89 -0.57
N VAL A 434 11.36 -15.77 0.14
CA VAL A 434 12.03 -14.55 -0.33
C VAL A 434 13.52 -14.81 -0.52
N GLN A 435 14.17 -15.39 0.49
CA GLN A 435 15.61 -15.67 0.45
C GLN A 435 15.96 -16.65 -0.69
N ASP A 436 15.22 -17.75 -0.82
CA ASP A 436 15.44 -18.73 -1.89
C ASP A 436 15.24 -18.11 -3.28
N ASN A 437 14.24 -17.25 -3.45
CA ASN A 437 14.01 -16.55 -4.71
C ASN A 437 15.17 -15.60 -5.06
N ALA A 438 15.62 -14.79 -4.09
CA ALA A 438 16.71 -13.85 -4.25
C ALA A 438 18.03 -14.58 -4.58
N LEU A 439 18.39 -15.63 -3.83
CA LEU A 439 19.60 -16.43 -4.06
C LEU A 439 19.55 -17.18 -5.39
N ARG A 440 18.39 -17.68 -5.81
CA ARG A 440 18.22 -18.32 -7.12
C ARG A 440 18.44 -17.33 -8.27
N ILE A 441 18.00 -16.08 -8.12
CA ILE A 441 18.26 -15.02 -9.11
C ILE A 441 19.76 -14.72 -9.15
N LEU A 442 20.41 -14.55 -7.99
CA LEU A 442 21.84 -14.30 -7.88
C LEU A 442 22.68 -15.44 -8.49
N GLY A 443 22.36 -16.69 -8.18
CA GLY A 443 23.07 -17.86 -8.69
C GLY A 443 23.04 -18.05 -10.20
N ARG A 444 22.18 -17.30 -10.92
CA ARG A 444 22.15 -17.28 -12.39
C ARG A 444 23.11 -16.26 -12.98
N PHE A 445 23.61 -15.29 -12.22
CA PHE A 445 24.61 -14.35 -12.71
C PHE A 445 25.94 -15.06 -12.98
N PRO A 446 26.67 -14.69 -14.05
CA PRO A 446 28.03 -15.15 -14.25
C PRO A 446 28.85 -14.77 -13.01
N ARG A 447 29.61 -15.71 -12.46
CA ARG A 447 30.55 -15.43 -11.36
C ARG A 447 31.51 -14.34 -11.83
N SER A 448 31.25 -13.09 -11.44
CA SER A 448 32.32 -12.11 -11.27
C SER A 448 33.24 -12.69 -10.19
N GLY A 449 34.56 -12.47 -10.25
CA GLY A 449 35.53 -13.05 -9.32
C GLY A 449 35.42 -12.62 -7.85
N ARG A 450 34.21 -12.40 -7.32
CA ARG A 450 33.90 -12.23 -5.89
C ARG A 450 33.31 -13.54 -5.35
N SER A 451 33.79 -13.95 -4.18
CA SER A 451 33.34 -15.12 -3.44
C SER A 451 31.84 -15.02 -3.13
N THR A 452 31.07 -16.04 -3.51
CA THR A 452 29.72 -16.27 -2.96
C THR A 452 29.80 -16.31 -1.44
N PRO A 453 28.83 -15.73 -0.70
CA PRO A 453 28.66 -16.04 0.72
C PRO A 453 28.39 -17.54 0.83
N GLU A 454 29.32 -18.29 1.42
CA GLU A 454 29.08 -19.69 1.75
C GLU A 454 27.98 -19.75 2.83
N ARG A 455 27.05 -20.69 2.69
CA ARG A 455 26.18 -21.07 3.81
C ARG A 455 27.09 -21.40 5.00
N PRO A 456 26.78 -20.94 6.23
CA PRO A 456 27.50 -21.42 7.40
C PRO A 456 27.41 -22.94 7.41
N ALA A 457 28.58 -23.60 7.51
CA ALA A 457 28.65 -25.05 7.59
C ALA A 457 27.87 -25.53 8.81
N GLY A 458 26.95 -26.48 8.55
CA GLY A 458 26.24 -27.36 9.47
C GLY A 458 26.18 -26.98 10.95
N ASP A 459 25.02 -26.52 11.40
CA ASP A 459 24.51 -26.95 12.69
C ASP A 459 23.63 -28.17 12.41
N GLU A 460 24.07 -29.33 12.88
CA GLU A 460 23.32 -30.58 12.79
C GLU A 460 21.98 -30.37 13.50
N ARG A 461 20.88 -30.40 12.75
CA ARG A 461 19.54 -30.43 13.32
C ARG A 461 19.44 -31.65 14.22
N THR A 462 19.48 -31.45 15.54
CA THR A 462 18.80 -32.36 16.46
C THR A 462 17.32 -32.34 16.12
N PRO A 463 16.67 -33.49 15.90
CA PRO A 463 15.23 -33.54 15.72
C PRO A 463 14.56 -32.99 16.98
N PHE A 464 13.64 -32.05 16.78
CA PHE A 464 12.77 -31.55 17.83
C PHE A 464 11.85 -32.71 18.27
N GLU A 465 12.16 -33.36 19.39
CA GLU A 465 11.22 -34.27 20.05
C GLU A 465 10.10 -33.42 20.68
N PRO A 466 8.83 -33.66 20.34
CA PRO A 466 7.73 -32.97 20.99
C PRO A 466 7.63 -33.48 22.43
N SER A 467 7.79 -32.59 23.40
CA SER A 467 7.51 -32.89 24.80
C SER A 467 6.05 -33.33 24.95
N HIS A 468 5.88 -34.58 25.39
CA HIS A 468 4.59 -35.15 25.78
C HIS A 468 3.84 -34.22 26.74
N VAL A 469 2.70 -33.72 26.27
CA VAL A 469 1.62 -33.24 27.14
C VAL A 469 0.83 -34.47 27.54
N GLU A 470 0.86 -34.83 28.82
CA GLU A 470 -0.01 -35.86 29.39
C GLU A 470 -1.46 -35.35 29.38
N ASP A 471 -2.33 -36.06 28.67
CA ASP A 471 -3.78 -35.92 28.75
C ASP A 471 -4.32 -37.14 29.54
N PRO A 472 -5.08 -36.96 30.63
CA PRO A 472 -5.54 -38.08 31.44
C PRO A 472 -6.88 -38.58 30.92
N ALA A 473 -6.91 -39.75 30.28
CA ALA A 473 -8.15 -40.49 30.10
C ALA A 473 -7.92 -42.01 30.06
N ASP A 474 -8.43 -42.65 31.10
CA ASP A 474 -9.30 -43.82 31.05
C ASP A 474 -8.68 -45.17 30.64
N SER A 475 -8.26 -45.91 31.66
CA SER A 475 -7.94 -47.33 31.56
C SER A 475 -9.22 -48.17 31.59
N SER A 476 -9.66 -48.64 30.43
CA SER A 476 -10.58 -49.77 30.31
C SER A 476 -9.82 -51.08 30.08
N GLY A 477 -10.10 -52.10 30.89
CA GLY A 477 -9.70 -53.50 30.70
C GLY A 477 -10.21 -54.34 31.88
N ILE A 478 -11.44 -54.86 31.85
CA ILE A 478 -11.81 -56.21 31.36
C ILE A 478 -11.03 -57.27 32.17
N THR A 479 -11.59 -58.18 32.96
CA THR A 479 -12.84 -58.98 32.93
C THR A 479 -13.01 -59.62 34.31
N VAL A 480 -14.19 -60.17 34.65
CA VAL A 480 -14.36 -61.56 35.15
C VAL A 480 -15.85 -61.86 35.47
N THR A 481 -16.37 -62.82 34.69
CA THR A 481 -17.41 -63.84 34.95
C THR A 481 -18.86 -63.51 35.35
N SER A 482 -19.73 -64.17 34.60
CA SER A 482 -21.15 -64.50 34.77
C SER A 482 -21.55 -65.26 36.04
N ALA A 483 -22.74 -64.97 36.58
CA ALA A 483 -23.74 -65.90 37.13
C ALA A 483 -25.08 -65.13 37.28
N GLN A 484 -26.16 -65.55 36.60
CA GLN A 484 -27.40 -66.13 37.21
C GLN A 484 -27.94 -65.27 38.37
N GLU A 485 -29.05 -64.54 38.21
CA GLU A 485 -30.46 -64.99 38.11
C GLU A 485 -31.36 -63.88 37.52
#